data_AF-A0AAN7K558-F1
#
_entry.id   AF-A0AAN7K558-F1
#
_cell.length_a   1.000
_cell.length_b   1.000
_cell.length_c   1.000
_cell.angle_alpha   90.00
_cell.angle_beta   90.00
_cell.angle_gamma   90.00
#
_symmetry.space_group_name_H-M   'P 1'
#
loop_
_entity.id
_entity.type
_entity.pdbx_description
1 polymer ?
#
loop_
_entity_poly.entity_id
_entity_poly.type
_entity_poly.pdbx_seq_one_letter_code
_entity_poly.pdbx_strand_id
1 'polypeptide(L)'
;MEAIRKQATKLREQVAKQQQAVLKHLGSLSGEAFMVDEDELQCYRQLQNLYESTRAAKHLQRNIVRGVEGFISLTSKQMEIVRKLAERCRKYGVENQNSGSALARAALQFGTSHISMEDEREALIGILGNQVSEPLRTMINGPPLEDARHLTRQYDKLRQEVEVQSNT
;
A
#
# COMPACT_ATOMS: atom_id res chain seq x y z
N MET A 1 -42.38 -11.60 26.82
CA MET A 1 -40.97 -11.76 26.38
C MET A 1 -40.74 -13.04 25.58
N GLU A 2 -41.25 -14.21 26.00
CA GLU A 2 -41.04 -15.48 25.28
C GLU A 2 -41.78 -15.61 23.94
N ALA A 3 -43.00 -15.06 23.81
CA ALA A 3 -43.78 -15.11 22.57
C ALA A 3 -43.07 -14.38 21.41
N ILE A 4 -42.40 -13.26 21.71
CA ILE A 4 -41.60 -12.48 20.76
C ILE A 4 -40.36 -13.28 20.33
N ARG A 5 -39.70 -13.99 21.26
CA ARG A 5 -38.57 -14.89 20.94
C ARG A 5 -39.01 -16.04 20.02
N LYS A 6 -40.16 -16.66 20.27
CA LYS A 6 -40.71 -17.74 19.43
C LYS A 6 -41.11 -17.28 18.02
N GLN A 7 -41.61 -16.04 17.89
CA GLN A 7 -41.89 -15.46 16.57
C GLN A 7 -40.59 -15.14 15.82
N ALA A 8 -39.58 -14.60 16.51
CA ALA A 8 -38.26 -14.32 15.92
C ALA A 8 -37.55 -15.60 15.44
N THR A 9 -37.67 -16.72 16.17
CA THR A 9 -37.10 -18.01 15.73
C THR A 9 -37.82 -18.57 14.51
N LYS A 10 -39.16 -18.49 14.45
CA LYS A 10 -39.94 -18.91 13.27
C LYS A 10 -39.60 -18.09 12.03
N LEU A 11 -39.45 -16.77 12.19
CA LEU A 11 -39.04 -15.87 11.11
C LEU A 11 -37.64 -16.24 10.61
N ARG A 12 -36.70 -16.49 11.52
CA ARG A 12 -35.32 -16.91 11.17
C ARG A 12 -35.30 -18.23 10.39
N GLU A 13 -36.13 -19.21 10.77
CA GLU A 13 -36.29 -20.46 10.01
C GLU A 13 -36.92 -20.24 8.63
N GLN A 14 -37.95 -19.40 8.52
CA GLN A 14 -38.55 -19.06 7.23
C GLN A 14 -37.57 -18.36 6.29
N VAL A 15 -36.80 -17.39 6.81
CA VAL A 15 -35.75 -16.69 6.05
C VAL A 15 -34.67 -17.67 5.61
N ALA A 16 -34.21 -18.57 6.48
CA ALA A 16 -33.21 -19.58 6.12
C ALA A 16 -33.72 -20.53 5.02
N LYS A 17 -34.99 -20.98 5.10
CA LYS A 17 -35.61 -21.82 4.06
C LYS A 17 -35.75 -21.09 2.73
N GLN A 18 -36.15 -19.81 2.76
CA GLN A 18 -36.22 -18.98 1.55
C GLN A 18 -34.84 -18.75 0.94
N GLN A 19 -33.83 -18.45 1.74
CA GLN A 19 -32.44 -18.31 1.28
C GLN A 19 -31.93 -19.61 0.64
N GLN A 20 -32.21 -20.76 1.27
CA GLN A 20 -31.82 -22.06 0.73
C GLN A 20 -32.55 -22.39 -0.57
N ALA A 21 -33.84 -22.05 -0.70
CA ALA A 21 -34.58 -22.22 -1.95
C ALA A 21 -34.01 -21.36 -3.09
N VAL A 22 -33.71 -20.08 -2.81
CA VAL A 22 -33.11 -19.15 -3.79
C VAL A 22 -31.75 -19.66 -4.26
N LEU A 23 -30.89 -20.08 -3.33
CA LEU A 23 -29.55 -20.59 -3.65
C LEU A 23 -29.59 -21.96 -4.36
N LYS A 24 -30.55 -22.83 -4.04
CA LYS A 24 -30.81 -24.06 -4.82
C LYS A 24 -31.27 -23.76 -6.23
N HIS A 25 -32.12 -22.76 -6.44
CA HIS A 25 -32.51 -22.32 -7.78
C HIS A 25 -31.31 -21.76 -8.55
N LEU A 26 -30.44 -20.97 -7.91
CA LEU A 26 -29.18 -20.49 -8.49
C LEU A 26 -28.23 -21.65 -8.85
N GLY A 27 -28.06 -22.63 -7.97
CA GLY A 27 -27.23 -23.81 -8.23
C GLY A 27 -27.81 -24.76 -9.29
N SER A 28 -29.14 -24.89 -9.35
CA SER A 28 -29.87 -25.67 -10.35
C SER A 28 -29.79 -25.05 -11.74
N LEU A 29 -29.85 -23.71 -11.84
CA LEU A 29 -29.61 -22.96 -13.08
C LEU A 29 -28.17 -23.18 -13.62
N SER A 30 -27.21 -23.41 -12.74
CA SER A 30 -25.83 -23.75 -13.13
C SER A 30 -25.66 -25.20 -13.62
N GLY A 31 -26.59 -26.12 -13.28
CA GLY A 31 -26.44 -27.56 -13.50
C GLY A 31 -27.14 -28.12 -14.74
N GLU A 32 -28.25 -27.53 -15.19
CA GLU A 32 -29.02 -28.00 -16.34
C GLU A 32 -29.11 -26.88 -17.41
N ALA A 33 -28.46 -27.11 -18.56
CA ALA A 33 -28.49 -26.31 -19.81
C ALA A 33 -27.33 -25.31 -20.08
N PHE A 34 -26.23 -25.89 -20.53
CA PHE A 34 -25.58 -25.62 -21.83
C PHE A 34 -24.46 -24.58 -21.95
N MET A 35 -24.26 -23.66 -21.03
CA MET A 35 -22.98 -22.95 -20.90
C MET A 35 -22.79 -22.62 -19.42
N VAL A 36 -21.68 -23.04 -18.80
CA VAL A 36 -21.11 -22.13 -17.80
C VAL A 36 -20.93 -20.85 -18.60
N ASP A 37 -21.72 -19.82 -18.27
CA ASP A 37 -21.74 -18.57 -19.01
C ASP A 37 -20.28 -18.16 -19.18
N GLU A 38 -19.75 -18.21 -20.40
CA GLU A 38 -18.32 -17.96 -20.64
C GLU A 38 -17.95 -16.58 -20.09
N ASP A 39 -18.93 -15.68 -20.07
CA ASP A 39 -18.88 -14.37 -19.43
C ASP A 39 -18.70 -14.46 -17.90
N GLU A 40 -19.37 -15.40 -17.21
CA GLU A 40 -19.18 -15.67 -15.77
C GLU A 40 -17.79 -16.27 -15.48
N LEU A 41 -17.36 -17.25 -16.29
CA LEU A 41 -16.03 -17.87 -16.13
C LEU A 41 -14.91 -16.85 -16.39
N GLN A 42 -15.12 -15.97 -17.38
CA GLN A 42 -14.24 -14.85 -17.68
C GLN A 42 -14.24 -13.81 -16.55
N CYS A 43 -15.40 -13.46 -16.00
CA CYS A 43 -15.53 -12.56 -14.85
C CYS A 43 -14.76 -13.09 -13.63
N TYR A 44 -14.90 -14.37 -13.32
CA TYR A 44 -14.15 -15.02 -12.25
C TYR A 44 -12.63 -14.92 -12.47
N ARG A 45 -12.17 -15.20 -13.69
CA ARG A 45 -10.74 -15.07 -14.04
C ARG A 45 -10.24 -13.64 -13.90
N GLN A 46 -11.05 -12.65 -14.29
CA GLN A 46 -10.73 -11.24 -14.13
C GLN A 46 -10.65 -10.84 -12.65
N LEU A 47 -11.57 -11.33 -11.80
CA LEU A 47 -11.55 -11.12 -10.35
C LEU A 47 -10.33 -11.74 -9.68
N GLN A 48 -9.91 -12.93 -10.12
CA GLN A 48 -8.69 -13.56 -9.63
C GLN A 48 -7.44 -12.75 -10.03
N ASN A 49 -7.33 -12.36 -11.30
CA ASN A 49 -6.25 -11.50 -11.78
C ASN A 49 -6.20 -10.16 -11.05
N LEU A 50 -7.37 -9.57 -10.78
CA LEU A 50 -7.50 -8.34 -10.01
C LEU A 50 -7.00 -8.53 -8.57
N TYR A 51 -7.38 -9.63 -7.91
CA TYR A 51 -6.89 -9.92 -6.56
C TYR A 51 -5.39 -10.14 -6.50
N GLU A 52 -4.83 -10.94 -7.40
CA GLU A 52 -3.40 -11.21 -7.46
C GLU A 52 -2.59 -9.94 -7.74
N SER A 53 -3.01 -9.15 -8.74
CA SER A 53 -2.36 -7.89 -9.09
C SER A 53 -2.45 -6.84 -7.98
N THR A 54 -3.61 -6.66 -7.33
CA THR A 54 -3.78 -5.70 -6.22
C THR A 54 -3.03 -6.12 -4.97
N ARG A 55 -2.92 -7.42 -4.69
CA ARG A 55 -2.08 -7.95 -3.61
C ARG A 55 -0.60 -7.71 -3.91
N ALA A 56 -0.13 -8.04 -5.11
CA ALA A 56 1.25 -7.82 -5.53
C ALA A 56 1.61 -6.32 -5.49
N ALA A 57 0.74 -5.46 -6.02
CA ALA A 57 0.91 -4.00 -5.97
C ALA A 57 1.05 -3.50 -4.53
N LYS A 58 0.20 -3.93 -3.61
CA LYS A 58 0.31 -3.55 -2.19
C LYS A 58 1.66 -3.93 -1.58
N HIS A 59 2.17 -5.12 -1.89
CA HIS A 59 3.47 -5.57 -1.41
C HIS A 59 4.62 -4.73 -1.99
N LEU A 60 4.59 -4.46 -3.29
CA LEU A 60 5.57 -3.61 -3.94
C LEU A 60 5.57 -2.19 -3.35
N GLN A 61 4.39 -1.57 -3.22
CA GLN A 61 4.25 -0.25 -2.61
C GLN A 61 4.85 -0.20 -1.20
N ARG A 62 4.59 -1.22 -0.36
CA ARG A 62 5.16 -1.31 0.99
C ARG A 62 6.68 -1.42 0.98
N ASN A 63 7.23 -2.17 0.03
CA ASN A 63 8.68 -2.31 -0.10
C ASN A 63 9.32 -1.00 -0.53
N ILE A 64 8.71 -0.28 -1.48
CA ILE A 64 9.17 1.05 -1.91
C ILE A 64 9.12 2.04 -0.75
N VAL A 65 7.99 2.14 -0.04
CA VAL A 65 7.84 3.05 1.12
C VAL A 65 8.94 2.79 2.15
N ARG A 66 9.14 1.53 2.56
CA ARG A 66 10.21 1.18 3.52
C ARG A 66 11.60 1.52 3.02
N GLY A 67 11.87 1.27 1.73
CA GLY A 67 13.16 1.60 1.11
C GLY A 67 13.43 3.10 1.11
N VAL A 68 12.43 3.91 0.70
CA VAL A 68 12.53 5.38 0.66
C VAL A 68 12.66 5.94 2.08
N GLU A 69 11.85 5.51 3.03
CA GLU A 69 11.92 5.96 4.43
C GLU A 69 13.27 5.59 5.07
N GLY A 70 13.77 4.38 4.79
CA GLY A 70 15.11 3.96 5.21
C GLY A 70 16.22 4.83 4.60
N PHE A 71 16.13 5.14 3.31
CA PHE A 71 17.07 6.02 2.63
C PHE A 71 17.05 7.45 3.20
N ILE A 72 15.87 8.01 3.46
CA ILE A 72 15.70 9.34 4.07
C ILE A 72 16.31 9.35 5.48
N SER A 73 16.01 8.34 6.31
CA SER A 73 16.54 8.23 7.67
C SER A 73 18.07 8.12 7.70
N LEU A 74 18.64 7.28 6.83
CA LEU A 74 20.08 7.12 6.71
C LEU A 74 20.74 8.41 6.22
N THR A 75 20.18 9.02 5.17
CA THR A 75 20.71 10.25 4.58
C THR A 75 20.69 11.39 5.58
N SER A 76 19.61 11.55 6.35
CA SER A 76 19.51 12.60 7.38
C SER A 76 20.64 12.51 8.41
N LYS A 77 20.97 11.29 8.86
CA LYS A 77 22.10 11.05 9.79
C LYS A 77 23.45 11.36 9.15
N GLN A 78 23.63 10.97 7.88
CA GLN A 78 24.85 11.27 7.14
C GLN A 78 25.04 12.79 6.95
N MET A 79 23.97 13.51 6.62
CA MET A 79 23.98 14.96 6.46
C MET A 79 24.45 15.66 7.73
N GLU A 80 24.00 15.22 8.91
CA GLU A 80 24.43 15.80 10.19
C GLU A 80 25.96 15.72 10.37
N ILE A 81 26.56 14.59 10.01
CA ILE A 81 28.01 14.37 10.09
C ILE A 81 28.74 15.26 9.08
N VAL A 82 28.27 15.28 7.82
CA VAL A 82 28.92 16.05 6.75
C VAL A 82 28.81 17.55 7.01
N ARG A 83 27.65 18.04 7.47
CA ARG A 83 27.47 19.46 7.87
C ARG A 83 28.41 19.85 8.99
N LYS A 84 28.58 19.02 10.01
CA LYS A 84 29.55 19.29 11.10
C LYS A 84 30.99 19.36 10.58
N LEU A 85 31.38 18.47 9.67
CA LEU A 85 32.71 18.51 9.05
C LEU A 85 32.88 19.77 8.21
N ALA A 86 31.93 20.05 7.32
CA ALA A 86 31.94 21.19 6.42
C ALA A 86 32.01 22.52 7.19
N GLU A 87 31.25 22.64 8.28
CA GLU A 87 31.26 23.83 9.13
C GLU A 87 32.60 24.02 9.84
N ARG A 88 33.26 22.94 10.29
CA ARG A 88 34.62 23.00 10.85
C ARG A 88 35.65 23.42 9.81
N CYS A 89 35.57 22.89 8.59
CA CYS A 89 36.45 23.29 7.48
C CYS A 89 36.24 24.77 7.11
N ARG A 90 34.99 25.22 7.02
CA ARG A 90 34.63 26.60 6.74
C ARG A 90 35.18 27.53 7.82
N LYS A 91 34.97 27.20 9.10
CA LYS A 91 35.48 27.97 10.24
C LYS A 91 37.01 28.09 10.21
N TYR A 92 37.73 26.97 10.04
CA TYR A 92 39.19 26.98 9.92
C TYR A 92 39.65 27.88 8.77
N GLY A 93 38.99 27.79 7.61
CA GLY A 93 39.32 28.58 6.44
C GLY A 93 39.12 30.09 6.65
N VAL A 94 38.04 30.49 7.32
CA VAL A 94 37.77 31.90 7.70
C VAL A 94 38.82 32.41 8.68
N GLU A 95 39.11 31.66 9.75
CA GLU A 95 40.05 32.07 10.79
C GLU A 95 41.49 32.24 10.27
N ASN A 96 41.86 31.49 9.22
CA ASN A 96 43.22 31.47 8.66
C ASN A 96 43.34 32.18 7.31
N GLN A 97 42.32 32.93 6.88
CA GLN A 97 42.28 33.55 5.55
C GLN A 97 43.44 34.53 5.30
N ASN A 98 43.87 35.24 6.34
CA ASN A 98 44.96 36.23 6.29
C ASN A 98 46.35 35.60 6.16
N SER A 99 46.49 34.30 6.42
CA SER A 99 47.77 33.60 6.33
C SER A 99 48.23 33.37 4.88
N GLY A 100 47.35 33.58 3.90
CA GLY A 100 47.62 33.25 2.49
C GLY A 100 47.78 31.75 2.22
N SER A 101 47.55 30.89 3.22
CA SER A 101 47.73 29.44 3.13
C SER A 101 46.81 28.81 2.08
N ALA A 102 47.38 27.98 1.20
CA ALA A 102 46.61 27.18 0.25
C ALA A 102 45.61 26.25 0.95
N LEU A 103 45.98 25.72 2.13
CA LEU A 103 45.11 24.87 2.94
C LEU A 103 43.89 25.63 3.47
N ALA A 104 44.07 26.86 3.97
CA ALA A 104 42.96 27.69 4.46
C ALA A 104 41.94 27.98 3.36
N ARG A 105 42.42 28.27 2.14
CA ARG A 105 41.57 28.49 0.97
C ARG A 105 40.81 27.23 0.56
N ALA A 106 41.50 26.09 0.50
CA ALA A 106 40.89 24.81 0.16
C ALA A 106 39.83 24.39 1.18
N ALA A 107 40.11 24.56 2.48
CA ALA A 107 39.17 24.25 3.56
C ALA A 107 37.92 25.13 3.52
N LEU A 108 38.08 26.43 3.23
CA LEU A 108 36.96 27.36 3.07
C LEU A 108 36.06 26.95 1.90
N GLN A 109 36.67 26.65 0.74
CA GLN A 109 35.93 26.24 -0.45
C GLN A 109 35.20 24.92 -0.21
N PHE A 110 35.90 23.91 0.32
CA PHE A 110 35.31 22.61 0.67
C PHE A 110 34.13 22.75 1.63
N GLY A 111 34.30 23.50 2.73
CA GLY A 111 33.24 23.69 3.72
C GLY A 111 32.02 24.39 3.14
N THR A 112 32.23 25.45 2.36
CA THR A 112 31.15 26.21 1.73
C THR A 112 30.40 25.38 0.69
N SER A 113 31.13 24.67 -0.18
CA SER A 113 30.50 23.82 -1.20
C SER A 113 29.72 22.67 -0.57
N HIS A 114 30.27 22.02 0.46
CA HIS A 114 29.59 20.90 1.11
C HIS A 114 28.32 21.33 1.86
N ILE A 115 28.30 22.50 2.51
CA ILE A 115 27.07 23.01 3.13
C ILE A 115 25.97 23.16 2.07
N SER A 116 26.28 23.83 0.95
CA SER A 116 25.32 23.99 -0.15
C SER A 116 24.87 22.65 -0.75
N MET A 117 25.77 21.68 -0.89
CA MET A 117 25.41 20.34 -1.36
C MET A 117 24.47 19.61 -0.39
N GLU A 118 24.68 19.75 0.91
CA GLU A 118 23.79 19.14 1.90
C GLU A 118 22.41 19.83 1.90
N ASP A 119 22.32 21.12 1.58
CA ASP A 119 21.02 21.82 1.44
C ASP A 119 20.22 21.28 0.24
N GLU A 120 20.87 21.05 -0.91
CA GLU A 120 20.25 20.38 -2.06
C GLU A 120 19.85 18.93 -1.72
N ARG A 121 20.68 18.23 -0.93
CA ARG A 121 20.39 16.88 -0.47
C ARG A 121 19.18 16.85 0.47
N GLU A 122 19.02 17.87 1.31
CA GLU A 122 17.84 18.05 2.17
C GLU A 122 16.57 18.22 1.33
N ALA A 123 16.62 19.08 0.31
CA ALA A 123 15.52 19.29 -0.61
C ALA A 123 15.13 17.97 -1.32
N LEU A 124 16.12 17.21 -1.80
CA LEU A 124 15.90 15.92 -2.45
C LEU A 124 15.17 14.92 -1.53
N ILE A 125 15.66 14.72 -0.30
CA ILE A 125 15.02 13.76 0.62
C ILE A 125 13.62 14.23 1.06
N GLY A 126 13.39 15.54 1.15
CA GLY A 126 12.07 16.12 1.36
C GLY A 126 11.12 15.82 0.21
N ILE A 127 11.57 15.99 -1.04
CA ILE A 127 10.80 15.64 -2.24
C ILE A 127 10.47 14.14 -2.27
N LEU A 128 11.43 13.27 -1.96
CA LEU A 128 11.19 11.82 -1.90
C LEU A 128 10.18 11.45 -0.82
N GLY A 129 10.21 12.11 0.34
CA GLY A 129 9.21 11.95 1.39
C GLY A 129 7.82 12.30 0.89
N ASN A 130 7.66 13.53 0.39
CA ASN A 130 6.36 14.12 0.08
C ASN A 130 5.75 13.60 -1.22
N GLN A 131 6.56 13.37 -2.26
CA GLN A 131 6.07 13.00 -3.59
C GLN A 131 6.07 11.49 -3.84
N VAL A 132 6.80 10.70 -3.04
CA VAL A 132 6.90 9.25 -3.24
C VAL A 132 6.38 8.48 -2.03
N SER A 133 6.95 8.72 -0.83
CA SER A 133 6.60 7.91 0.34
C SER A 133 5.17 8.14 0.82
N GLU A 134 4.76 9.39 1.01
CA GLU A 134 3.43 9.72 1.53
C GLU A 134 2.27 9.29 0.61
N PRO A 135 2.32 9.54 -0.72
CA PRO A 135 1.28 9.08 -1.63
C PRO A 135 1.16 7.55 -1.63
N LEU A 136 2.28 6.83 -1.68
CA LEU A 136 2.27 5.37 -1.65
C LEU A 136 1.73 4.82 -0.33
N ARG A 137 2.07 5.46 0.81
CA ARG A 137 1.52 5.09 2.13
C ARG A 137 0.00 5.24 2.15
N THR A 138 -0.50 6.32 1.57
CA THR A 138 -1.94 6.59 1.42
C THR A 138 -2.60 5.54 0.52
N MET A 139 -1.99 5.23 -0.63
CA MET A 139 -2.50 4.23 -1.57
C MET A 139 -2.59 2.82 -0.98
N ILE A 140 -1.64 2.40 -0.14
CA ILE A 140 -1.62 1.05 0.47
C ILE A 140 -2.90 0.76 1.27
N ASN A 141 -3.46 1.80 1.90
CA ASN A 141 -4.72 1.76 2.66
C ASN A 141 -5.86 2.46 1.90
N GLY A 142 -5.68 2.70 0.61
CA GLY A 142 -6.64 3.43 -0.21
C GLY A 142 -7.86 2.57 -0.57
N PRO A 143 -9.05 3.20 -0.71
CA PRO A 143 -10.28 2.52 -1.08
C PRO A 143 -10.15 1.63 -2.32
N PRO A 144 -9.49 2.04 -3.43
CA PRO A 144 -9.46 1.23 -4.64
C PRO A 144 -8.83 -0.16 -4.47
N LEU A 145 -7.75 -0.27 -3.70
CA LEU A 145 -7.09 -1.56 -3.45
C LEU A 145 -7.83 -2.38 -2.39
N GLU A 146 -8.57 -1.73 -1.51
CA GLU A 146 -9.38 -2.39 -0.49
C GLU A 146 -10.68 -2.93 -1.08
N ASP A 147 -11.40 -2.10 -1.83
CA ASP A 147 -12.63 -2.43 -2.56
C ASP A 147 -12.42 -3.58 -3.53
N ALA A 148 -11.35 -3.56 -4.32
CA ALA A 148 -11.02 -4.66 -5.23
C ALA A 148 -10.84 -6.00 -4.50
N ARG A 149 -10.17 -5.99 -3.33
CA ARG A 149 -9.99 -7.19 -2.50
C ARG A 149 -11.27 -7.63 -1.81
N HIS A 150 -12.13 -6.68 -1.41
CA HIS A 150 -13.44 -6.99 -0.85
C HIS A 150 -14.35 -7.63 -1.89
N LEU A 151 -14.37 -7.11 -3.11
CA LEU A 151 -15.16 -7.63 -4.21
C LEU A 151 -14.81 -9.08 -4.52
N THR A 152 -13.52 -9.41 -4.68
CA THR A 152 -13.10 -10.81 -4.90
C THR A 152 -13.52 -11.72 -3.75
N ARG A 153 -13.32 -11.31 -2.50
CA ARG A 153 -13.71 -12.12 -1.32
C ARG A 153 -15.21 -12.36 -1.22
N GLN A 154 -16.02 -11.35 -1.55
CA GLN A 154 -17.48 -11.49 -1.54
C GLN A 154 -17.94 -12.46 -2.62
N TYR A 155 -17.36 -12.37 -3.82
CA TYR A 155 -17.65 -13.29 -4.91
C TYR A 155 -17.25 -14.73 -4.58
N ASP A 156 -16.03 -14.95 -4.07
CA ASP A 156 -15.54 -16.27 -3.68
C ASP A 156 -16.45 -16.92 -2.63
N LYS A 157 -16.90 -16.13 -1.64
CA LYS A 157 -17.82 -16.59 -0.60
C LYS A 157 -19.18 -16.98 -1.17
N LEU A 158 -19.76 -16.13 -2.03
CA LEU A 158 -21.05 -16.39 -2.67
C LEU A 158 -20.98 -17.69 -3.50
N ARG A 159 -19.91 -17.87 -4.28
CA ARG A 159 -19.70 -19.08 -5.07
C ARG A 159 -19.60 -20.33 -4.21
N GLN A 160 -18.82 -20.30 -3.13
CA GLN A 160 -18.75 -21.42 -2.17
C GLN A 160 -20.11 -21.74 -1.56
N GLU A 161 -20.90 -20.73 -1.20
CA GLU A 161 -22.25 -20.92 -0.66
C GLU A 161 -23.20 -21.56 -1.68
N VAL A 162 -23.07 -21.23 -2.97
CA VAL A 162 -23.84 -21.87 -4.05
C VAL A 162 -23.39 -23.31 -4.28
N GLU A 163 -22.08 -23.57 -4.37
CA GLU A 163 -21.50 -24.91 -4.58
C GLU A 163 -21.84 -25.90 -3.44
N VAL A 164 -21.87 -25.43 -2.19
CA VAL A 164 -22.27 -26.25 -1.04
C VAL A 164 -23.75 -26.65 -1.14
N GLN A 165 -24.61 -25.77 -1.67
CA GLN A 165 -26.05 -26.00 -1.77
C GLN A 165 -26.49 -26.77 -3.01
N SER A 166 -25.70 -26.77 -4.08
CA SER A 166 -25.88 -27.67 -5.22
C SER A 166 -25.50 -29.12 -4.89
N ASN A 167 -24.61 -29.33 -3.91
CA ASN A 167 -24.15 -30.65 -3.48
C ASN A 167 -24.98 -31.25 -2.30
N THR A 168 -26.13 -30.66 -1.93
CA THR A 168 -27.05 -31.14 -0.87
C THR A 168 -28.47 -31.36 -1.36
#